data_AF-A0A3N1ZU32-F1
#
_entry.id   AF-A0A3N1ZU32-F1
#
_cell.length_a   1.000
_cell.length_b   1.000
_cell.length_c   1.000
_cell.angle_alpha   90.00
_cell.angle_beta   90.00
_cell.angle_gamma   90.00
#
_symmetry.space_group_name_H-M   'P 1'
#
loop_
_entity.id
_entity.type
_entity.pdbx_description
1 polymer ?
#
loop_
_entity_poly.entity_id
_entity_poly.type
_entity_poly.pdbx_seq_one_letter_code
_entity_poly.pdbx_strand_id
1 'polypeptide(L)'
;MQGIRDIHGLYHLDPAHSALGFRVRHAGLSRIRGTFDQFHGHALIDGGNVQHSALMVSISASSINTLVTDRDAHLRSADFLDVATYPALTFVGTDFEILDDDHVRVGGDLTIKDVTRRVDMVFAWGGSSTDPFGNERIGFQSELAISRAGFGLTWNAALETGGWLIGDEVTLEIEASAVKKGSALPDEEPPGRRTQDAEAAADPADEGRPARRSLEPEASTGSAGEGGTVSASQPAAPEVQTTNSEPQTTTPGSVEETRIGFLRRLVRRG
;
A
#
# COMPACT_ATOMS: atom_id res chain seq x y z
N MET A 1 3.57 -11.40 -28.48
CA MET A 1 3.50 -11.34 -26.99
C MET A 1 3.58 -9.88 -26.61
N GLN A 2 2.88 -9.46 -25.56
CA GLN A 2 2.99 -8.09 -25.06
C GLN A 2 4.39 -7.88 -24.47
N GLY A 3 5.02 -6.74 -24.78
CA GLY A 3 6.25 -6.29 -24.14
C GLY A 3 5.96 -5.39 -22.94
N ILE A 4 7.02 -4.93 -22.26
CA ILE A 4 6.92 -4.02 -21.11
C ILE A 4 6.12 -2.75 -21.44
N ARG A 5 6.19 -2.28 -22.70
CA ARG A 5 5.48 -1.07 -23.16
C ARG A 5 3.98 -1.24 -23.37
N ASP A 6 3.51 -2.48 -23.45
CA ASP A 6 2.12 -2.79 -23.78
C ASP A 6 1.26 -3.10 -22.55
N ILE A 7 1.87 -3.17 -21.37
CA ILE A 7 1.16 -3.48 -20.12
C ILE A 7 0.68 -2.21 -19.42
N HIS A 8 -0.59 -2.18 -19.05
CA HIS A 8 -1.19 -1.04 -18.35
C HIS A 8 -2.28 -1.51 -17.39
N GLY A 9 -2.39 -0.85 -16.25
CA GLY A 9 -3.45 -1.06 -15.27
C GLY A 9 -2.94 -1.32 -13.86
N LEU A 10 -3.87 -1.71 -12.99
CA LEU A 10 -3.56 -2.09 -11.62
C LEU A 10 -3.28 -3.59 -11.56
N TYR A 11 -2.12 -3.97 -11.05
CA TYR A 11 -1.71 -5.35 -10.83
C TYR A 11 -1.54 -5.61 -9.35
N HIS A 12 -2.00 -6.77 -8.88
CA HIS A 12 -1.74 -7.24 -7.53
C HIS A 12 -0.75 -8.38 -7.60
N LEU A 13 0.28 -8.33 -6.77
CA LEU A 13 1.21 -9.44 -6.61
C LEU A 13 0.44 -10.67 -6.12
N ASP A 14 0.73 -11.82 -6.71
CA ASP A 14 0.15 -13.11 -6.33
C ASP A 14 1.15 -13.86 -5.45
N PRO A 15 0.93 -13.95 -4.13
CA PRO A 15 1.87 -14.61 -3.23
C PRO A 15 2.05 -16.09 -3.52
N ALA A 16 1.08 -16.77 -4.14
CA ALA A 16 1.19 -18.20 -4.44
C ALA A 16 2.15 -18.48 -5.62
N HIS A 17 2.48 -17.46 -6.41
CA HIS A 17 3.34 -17.56 -7.59
C HIS A 17 4.49 -16.54 -7.56
N SER A 18 4.79 -16.01 -6.37
CA SER A 18 5.87 -15.07 -6.15
C SER A 18 6.77 -15.56 -5.02
N ALA A 19 8.05 -15.23 -5.07
CA ALA A 19 9.02 -15.52 -4.04
C ALA A 19 9.85 -14.28 -3.74
N LEU A 20 9.94 -13.92 -2.45
CA LEU A 20 10.82 -12.87 -1.95
C LEU A 20 11.91 -13.54 -1.11
N GLY A 21 13.04 -13.81 -1.76
CA GLY A 21 14.18 -14.49 -1.19
C GLY A 21 15.31 -13.54 -0.81
N PHE A 22 16.22 -14.05 0.00
CA PHE A 22 17.52 -13.43 0.24
C PHE A 22 18.60 -14.49 0.44
N ARG A 23 19.85 -14.09 0.18
CA ARG A 23 21.04 -14.86 0.53
C ARG A 23 22.10 -13.97 1.17
N VAL A 24 22.78 -14.52 2.16
CA VAL A 24 23.88 -13.85 2.89
C VAL A 24 25.04 -14.81 3.10
N ARG A 25 26.26 -14.30 3.02
CA ARG A 25 27.47 -15.11 3.25
C ARG A 25 27.63 -15.44 4.73
N HIS A 26 27.91 -16.71 5.03
CA HIS A 26 28.15 -17.21 6.38
C HIS A 26 29.59 -17.71 6.53
N ALA A 27 30.30 -17.13 7.50
CA ALA A 27 31.70 -17.33 7.85
C ALA A 27 32.68 -17.22 6.66
N GLY A 28 32.28 -16.54 5.59
CA GLY A 28 33.06 -16.49 4.36
C GLY A 28 33.18 -17.84 3.62
N LEU A 29 32.35 -18.83 3.93
CA LEU A 29 32.44 -20.18 3.37
C LEU A 29 31.18 -20.58 2.61
N SER A 30 30.01 -20.38 3.21
CA SER A 30 28.72 -20.80 2.67
C SER A 30 27.76 -19.63 2.54
N ARG A 31 26.55 -19.91 2.03
CA ARG A 31 25.46 -18.94 1.96
C ARG A 31 24.26 -19.46 2.75
N ILE A 32 23.74 -18.64 3.65
CA ILE A 32 22.41 -18.83 4.23
C ILE A 32 21.42 -18.27 3.21
N ARG A 33 20.35 -19.02 2.98
CA ARG A 33 19.19 -18.57 2.20
C ARG A 33 17.98 -18.46 3.12
N GLY A 34 17.12 -17.52 2.81
CA GLY A 34 15.82 -17.41 3.44
C GLY A 34 14.80 -16.76 2.53
N THR A 35 13.55 -16.82 2.95
CA THR A 35 12.39 -16.22 2.29
C THR A 35 11.58 -15.40 3.27
N PHE A 36 10.69 -14.57 2.73
CA PHE A 36 9.56 -14.03 3.45
C PHE A 36 8.28 -14.62 2.88
N ASP A 37 7.55 -15.36 3.71
CA ASP A 37 6.42 -16.19 3.24
C ASP A 37 5.08 -15.42 3.23
N GLN A 38 5.03 -14.21 3.79
CA GLN A 38 3.83 -13.38 3.82
C GLN A 38 4.13 -11.96 3.34
N PHE A 39 3.53 -11.59 2.22
CA PHE A 39 3.65 -10.28 1.63
C PHE A 39 2.43 -9.97 0.77
N HIS A 40 2.23 -8.68 0.48
CA HIS A 40 1.30 -8.22 -0.53
C HIS A 40 1.94 -7.08 -1.31
N GLY A 41 1.48 -6.86 -2.54
CA GLY A 41 1.99 -5.79 -3.37
C GLY A 41 0.99 -5.36 -4.42
N HIS A 42 1.09 -4.09 -4.80
CA HIS A 42 0.27 -3.47 -5.82
C HIS A 42 1.16 -2.64 -6.74
N ALA A 43 0.95 -2.79 -8.04
CA ALA A 43 1.61 -1.99 -9.05
C ALA A 43 0.55 -1.31 -9.92
N LEU A 44 0.57 0.02 -9.97
CA LEU A 44 -0.06 0.76 -11.05
C LEU A 44 0.98 0.87 -12.16
N ILE A 45 0.70 0.30 -13.33
CA ILE A 45 1.63 0.28 -14.45
C ILE A 45 1.03 1.05 -15.61
N ASP A 46 1.85 1.88 -16.24
CA ASP A 46 1.57 2.50 -17.53
C ASP A 46 2.80 2.30 -18.44
N GLY A 47 2.83 1.21 -19.21
CA GLY A 47 3.98 0.85 -20.06
C GLY A 47 4.28 1.87 -21.17
N GLY A 48 3.26 2.63 -21.58
CA GLY A 48 3.37 3.68 -22.58
C GLY A 48 3.97 4.97 -22.01
N ASN A 49 3.77 5.21 -20.72
CA ASN A 49 4.40 6.30 -19.97
C ASN A 49 4.78 5.83 -18.57
N VAL A 50 5.93 5.15 -18.46
CA VAL A 50 6.34 4.50 -17.21
C VAL A 50 6.50 5.46 -16.04
N GLN A 51 6.72 6.75 -16.30
CA GLN A 51 6.74 7.80 -15.27
C GLN A 51 5.40 7.96 -14.56
N HIS A 52 4.31 7.34 -15.03
CA HIS A 52 3.01 7.29 -14.38
C HIS A 52 2.80 6.07 -13.48
N SER A 53 3.79 5.16 -13.47
CA SER A 53 3.72 3.92 -12.70
C SER A 53 4.08 4.14 -11.23
N ALA A 54 3.62 3.23 -10.38
CA ALA A 54 3.98 3.18 -8.97
C ALA A 54 3.89 1.73 -8.48
N LEU A 55 4.83 1.33 -7.62
CA LEU A 55 4.88 0.01 -7.00
C LEU A 55 4.91 0.17 -5.49
N MET A 56 4.12 -0.62 -4.78
CA MET A 56 4.21 -0.73 -3.33
C MET A 56 4.17 -2.20 -2.93
N VAL A 57 5.14 -2.62 -2.12
CA VAL A 57 5.21 -3.96 -1.54
C VAL A 57 5.34 -3.83 -0.04
N SER A 58 4.57 -4.63 0.70
CA SER A 58 4.66 -4.74 2.15
C SER A 58 4.85 -6.21 2.52
N ILE A 59 5.87 -6.47 3.32
CA ILE A 59 6.32 -7.81 3.70
C ILE A 59 6.19 -7.93 5.21
N SER A 60 5.54 -8.99 5.69
CA SER A 60 5.47 -9.27 7.12
C SER A 60 6.84 -9.72 7.63
N ALA A 61 7.44 -8.93 8.51
CA ALA A 61 8.78 -9.20 9.03
C ALA A 61 8.84 -10.54 9.80
N SER A 62 7.73 -10.92 10.44
CA SER A 62 7.61 -12.19 11.17
C SER A 62 7.58 -13.41 10.25
N SER A 63 7.32 -13.23 8.95
CA SER A 63 7.30 -14.33 7.98
C SER A 63 8.68 -14.75 7.46
N ILE A 64 9.75 -14.17 8.01
CA ILE A 64 11.12 -14.60 7.70
C ILE A 64 11.29 -16.09 7.99
N ASN A 65 11.86 -16.82 7.04
CA ASN A 65 12.04 -18.25 7.10
C ASN A 65 13.39 -18.63 6.51
N THR A 66 14.26 -19.22 7.33
CA THR A 66 15.56 -19.74 6.91
C THR A 66 15.66 -21.26 7.07
N LEU A 67 14.51 -21.91 7.28
CA LEU A 67 14.37 -23.34 7.57
C LEU A 67 15.04 -23.79 8.90
N VAL A 68 15.37 -22.84 9.79
CA VAL A 68 15.98 -23.11 11.09
C VAL A 68 15.27 -22.27 12.15
N THR A 69 14.38 -22.92 12.91
CA THR A 69 13.48 -22.27 13.88
C THR A 69 14.18 -21.32 14.84
N ASP A 70 15.31 -21.74 15.44
CA ASP A 70 16.04 -20.91 16.40
C ASP A 70 16.64 -19.66 15.76
N ARG A 71 17.13 -19.80 14.52
CA ARG A 71 17.64 -18.66 13.76
C ARG A 71 16.51 -17.71 13.37
N ASP A 72 15.38 -18.24 12.95
CA ASP A 72 14.21 -17.42 12.61
C ASP A 72 13.66 -16.68 13.84
N ALA A 73 13.67 -17.32 15.01
CA ALA A 73 13.32 -16.67 16.27
C ALA A 73 14.29 -15.52 16.61
N HIS A 74 15.59 -15.72 16.43
CA HIS A 74 16.59 -14.68 16.65
C HIS A 74 16.46 -13.53 15.62
N LEU A 75 16.25 -13.83 14.34
CA LEU A 75 16.07 -12.81 13.30
C LEU A 75 14.83 -11.94 13.55
N ARG A 76 13.81 -12.47 14.24
CA ARG A 76 12.61 -11.71 14.62
C ARG A 76 12.79 -10.86 15.88
N SER A 77 13.82 -11.11 16.70
CA SER A 77 14.01 -10.44 17.99
C SER A 77 14.44 -8.98 17.84
N ALA A 78 14.45 -8.26 18.96
CA ALA A 78 14.92 -6.87 19.04
C ALA A 78 16.38 -6.68 18.61
N ASP A 79 17.20 -7.73 18.70
CA ASP A 79 18.61 -7.72 18.29
C ASP A 79 18.78 -7.68 16.77
N PHE A 80 17.71 -7.97 16.01
CA PHE A 80 17.72 -7.99 14.56
C PHE A 80 16.54 -7.18 13.99
N LEU A 81 15.51 -7.81 13.42
CA LEU A 81 14.39 -7.10 12.76
C LEU A 81 13.44 -6.39 13.73
N ASP A 82 13.42 -6.76 15.02
CA ASP A 82 12.51 -6.23 16.02
C ASP A 82 11.05 -6.20 15.53
N VAL A 83 10.52 -7.38 15.17
CA VAL A 83 9.21 -7.48 14.49
C VAL A 83 8.03 -7.05 15.36
N ALA A 84 8.23 -6.96 16.67
CA ALA A 84 7.24 -6.44 17.60
C ALA A 84 7.06 -4.92 17.43
N THR A 85 8.15 -4.21 17.14
CA THR A 85 8.14 -2.75 16.93
C THR A 85 7.96 -2.40 15.45
N TYR A 86 8.59 -3.17 14.55
CA TYR A 86 8.59 -2.97 13.10
C TYR A 86 8.02 -4.20 12.40
N PRO A 87 6.68 -4.37 12.35
CA PRO A 87 6.06 -5.59 11.86
C PRO A 87 6.18 -5.78 10.34
N ALA A 88 6.56 -4.74 9.60
CA ALA A 88 6.62 -4.77 8.14
C ALA A 88 7.92 -4.18 7.58
N LEU A 89 8.45 -4.83 6.53
CA LEU A 89 9.40 -4.22 5.58
C LEU A 89 8.58 -3.67 4.42
N THR A 90 8.95 -2.50 3.91
CA THR A 90 8.20 -1.87 2.81
C THR A 90 9.12 -1.42 1.69
N PHE A 91 8.63 -1.53 0.46
CA PHE A 91 9.26 -0.94 -0.72
C PHE A 91 8.23 -0.08 -1.45
N VAL A 92 8.59 1.16 -1.76
CA VAL A 92 7.77 2.09 -2.54
C VAL A 92 8.57 2.58 -3.75
N GLY A 93 8.27 2.05 -4.93
CA GLY A 93 8.87 2.45 -6.20
C GLY A 93 8.06 3.53 -6.89
N THR A 94 8.72 4.62 -7.28
CA THR A 94 8.11 5.74 -8.02
C THR A 94 8.89 6.20 -9.24
N ASP A 95 10.15 5.81 -9.36
CA ASP A 95 11.00 6.13 -10.50
C ASP A 95 11.13 4.91 -11.40
N PHE A 96 10.48 4.94 -12.56
CA PHE A 96 10.48 3.82 -13.49
C PHE A 96 11.18 4.23 -14.79
N GLU A 97 12.06 3.37 -15.26
CA GLU A 97 12.79 3.57 -16.51
C GLU A 97 12.87 2.26 -17.28
N ILE A 98 12.34 2.23 -18.50
CA ILE A 98 12.53 1.11 -19.43
C ILE A 98 13.96 1.22 -19.96
N LEU A 99 14.80 0.25 -19.63
CA LEU A 99 16.19 0.21 -20.06
C LEU A 99 16.30 -0.35 -21.48
N ASP A 100 15.54 -1.42 -21.74
CA ASP A 100 15.44 -2.09 -23.04
C ASP A 100 14.12 -2.88 -23.11
N ASP A 101 13.97 -3.75 -24.11
CA ASP A 101 12.73 -4.51 -24.33
C ASP A 101 12.44 -5.55 -23.23
N ASP A 102 13.48 -5.98 -22.51
CA ASP A 102 13.43 -7.04 -21.50
C ASP A 102 13.70 -6.53 -20.08
N HIS A 103 14.09 -5.26 -19.89
CA HIS A 103 14.46 -4.74 -18.57
C HIS A 103 13.80 -3.39 -18.24
N VAL A 104 13.37 -3.28 -16.98
CA VAL A 104 12.90 -2.03 -16.37
C VAL A 104 13.63 -1.79 -15.05
N ARG A 105 14.17 -0.59 -14.86
CA ARG A 105 14.69 -0.13 -13.57
C ARG A 105 13.54 0.49 -12.78
N VAL A 106 13.43 0.12 -11.51
CA VAL A 106 12.52 0.71 -10.54
C VAL A 106 13.34 1.25 -9.37
N GLY A 107 13.46 2.58 -9.31
CA GLY A 107 14.00 3.32 -8.19
C GLY A 107 12.93 3.58 -7.13
N GLY A 108 13.25 3.28 -5.87
CA GLY A 108 12.28 3.38 -4.79
C GLY A 108 12.90 3.38 -3.40
N ASP A 109 12.05 3.59 -2.41
CA ASP A 109 12.41 3.64 -1.00
C ASP A 109 12.17 2.28 -0.36
N LEU A 110 13.26 1.61 0.04
CA LEU A 110 13.24 0.40 0.84
C LEU A 110 13.35 0.79 2.31
N THR A 111 12.38 0.36 3.13
CA THR A 111 12.37 0.57 4.58
C THR A 111 12.49 -0.77 5.30
N ILE A 112 13.50 -0.85 6.16
CA ILE A 112 13.74 -1.98 7.05
C ILE A 112 13.93 -1.40 8.44
N LYS A 113 13.09 -1.82 9.39
CA LYS A 113 12.97 -1.19 10.71
C LYS A 113 12.60 0.30 10.61
N ASP A 114 13.40 1.16 11.21
CA ASP A 114 13.32 2.62 11.23
C ASP A 114 14.17 3.28 10.13
N VAL A 115 14.89 2.49 9.32
CA VAL A 115 15.79 3.02 8.29
C VAL A 115 15.17 2.86 6.90
N THR A 116 15.01 3.99 6.22
CA THR A 116 14.61 4.06 4.81
C THR A 116 15.81 4.43 3.94
N ARG A 117 16.02 3.70 2.84
CA ARG A 117 17.04 4.00 1.83
C ARG A 117 16.48 3.88 0.42
N ARG A 118 16.92 4.79 -0.45
CA ARG A 118 16.71 4.69 -1.90
C ARG A 118 17.51 3.49 -2.44
N VAL A 119 16.87 2.63 -3.22
CA VAL A 119 17.49 1.54 -3.97
C VAL A 119 16.95 1.50 -5.39
N ASP A 120 17.78 1.02 -6.31
CA ASP A 120 17.43 0.81 -7.71
C ASP A 120 17.42 -0.68 -8.00
N MET A 121 16.26 -1.20 -8.42
CA MET A 121 16.08 -2.61 -8.76
C MET A 121 15.86 -2.74 -10.26
N VAL A 122 16.68 -3.55 -10.92
CA VAL A 122 16.47 -3.89 -12.33
C VAL A 122 15.66 -5.17 -12.39
N PHE A 123 14.48 -5.08 -12.99
CA PHE A 123 13.58 -6.20 -13.22
C PHE A 123 13.70 -6.67 -14.66
N ALA A 124 14.00 -7.96 -14.84
CA ALA A 124 13.88 -8.66 -16.10
C ALA A 124 12.42 -9.05 -16.36
N TRP A 125 11.96 -8.88 -17.58
CA TRP A 125 10.62 -9.22 -18.05
C TRP A 125 10.50 -10.73 -18.26
N GLY A 126 9.61 -11.35 -17.50
CA GLY A 126 9.30 -12.79 -17.61
C GLY A 126 8.17 -13.09 -18.60
N GLY A 127 7.52 -12.07 -19.15
CA GLY A 127 6.41 -12.21 -20.08
C GLY A 127 5.03 -11.95 -19.47
N SER A 128 4.02 -11.99 -20.35
CA SER A 128 2.61 -11.86 -20.01
C SER A 128 1.82 -13.08 -20.51
N SER A 129 0.79 -13.49 -19.77
CA SER A 129 -0.12 -14.54 -20.22
C SER A 129 -1.52 -14.34 -19.64
N THR A 130 -2.53 -14.90 -20.29
CA THR A 130 -3.87 -15.06 -19.71
C THR A 130 -3.97 -16.46 -19.11
N ASP A 131 -4.31 -16.56 -17.83
CA ASP A 131 -4.46 -17.86 -17.17
C ASP A 131 -5.77 -18.58 -17.59
N PRO A 132 -5.94 -19.88 -17.28
CA PRO A 132 -7.15 -20.63 -17.63
C PRO A 132 -8.46 -20.07 -17.03
N PHE A 133 -8.37 -19.16 -16.06
CA PHE A 133 -9.50 -18.50 -15.41
C PHE A 133 -9.78 -17.12 -16.01
N GLY A 134 -9.05 -16.71 -17.06
CA GLY A 134 -9.22 -15.46 -17.77
C GLY A 134 -8.47 -14.27 -17.16
N ASN A 135 -7.63 -14.47 -16.15
CA ASN A 135 -6.88 -13.37 -15.55
C ASN A 135 -5.62 -13.06 -16.38
N GLU A 136 -5.39 -11.77 -16.67
CA GLU A 136 -4.11 -11.33 -17.22
C GLU A 136 -3.02 -11.35 -16.15
N ARG A 137 -1.89 -11.98 -16.46
CA ARG A 137 -0.73 -12.14 -15.58
C ARG A 137 0.52 -11.61 -16.23
N ILE A 138 1.40 -11.07 -15.40
CA ILE A 138 2.73 -10.60 -15.79
C ILE A 138 3.78 -11.15 -14.82
N GLY A 139 4.97 -11.44 -15.35
CA GLY A 139 6.10 -11.97 -14.59
C GLY A 139 7.31 -11.06 -14.63
N PHE A 140 8.02 -10.94 -13.52
CA PHE A 140 9.31 -10.25 -13.43
C PHE A 140 10.28 -10.96 -12.50
N GLN A 141 11.57 -10.79 -12.75
CA GLN A 141 12.63 -11.28 -11.86
C GLN A 141 13.62 -10.16 -11.56
N SER A 142 14.17 -10.11 -10.35
CA SER A 142 15.21 -9.14 -10.00
C SER A 142 16.18 -9.72 -8.97
N GLU A 143 17.42 -9.25 -9.02
CA GLU A 143 18.43 -9.47 -7.99
C GLU A 143 19.01 -8.11 -7.57
N LEU A 144 19.12 -7.86 -6.27
CA LEU A 144 19.72 -6.63 -5.74
C LEU A 144 20.59 -6.93 -4.52
N ALA A 145 21.84 -6.48 -4.52
CA ALA A 145 22.69 -6.51 -3.33
C ALA A 145 22.48 -5.25 -2.47
N ILE A 146 22.25 -5.44 -1.16
CA ILE A 146 22.15 -4.36 -0.17
C ILE A 146 23.12 -4.60 1.00
N SER A 147 23.47 -3.53 1.72
CA SER A 147 24.24 -3.61 2.97
C SER A 147 23.28 -3.67 4.17
N ARG A 148 23.37 -4.73 4.98
CA ARG A 148 22.57 -4.84 6.21
C ARG A 148 22.96 -3.81 7.26
N ALA A 149 24.25 -3.47 7.37
CA ALA A 149 24.72 -2.40 8.26
C ALA A 149 24.16 -1.04 7.84
N GLY A 150 23.95 -0.84 6.53
CA GLY A 150 23.23 0.33 6.00
C GLY A 150 21.84 0.50 6.63
N PHE A 151 21.13 -0.58 6.96
CA PHE A 151 19.81 -0.58 7.59
C PHE A 151 19.87 -0.73 9.12
N GLY A 152 21.03 -0.55 9.75
CA GLY A 152 21.18 -0.67 11.20
C GLY A 152 21.15 -2.12 11.73
N LEU A 153 21.16 -3.12 10.85
CA LEU A 153 21.23 -4.54 11.23
C LEU A 153 22.70 -4.94 11.47
N THR A 154 23.28 -4.49 12.59
CA THR A 154 24.73 -4.56 12.83
C THR A 154 25.20 -5.77 13.64
N TRP A 155 24.30 -6.60 14.16
CA TRP A 155 24.68 -7.78 14.93
C TRP A 155 25.69 -8.66 14.16
N ASN A 156 26.74 -9.10 14.84
CA ASN A 156 27.75 -9.99 14.25
C ASN A 156 28.57 -10.70 15.33
N ALA A 157 29.31 -11.72 14.93
CA ALA A 157 30.31 -12.39 15.75
C ALA A 157 31.66 -12.44 15.02
N ALA A 158 32.75 -12.18 15.74
CA ALA A 158 34.10 -12.31 15.19
C ALA A 158 34.50 -13.79 15.10
N LEU A 159 35.24 -14.15 14.06
CA LEU A 159 35.76 -15.52 13.87
C LEU A 159 37.21 -15.61 14.37
N GLU A 160 37.59 -16.77 14.92
CA GLU A 160 38.98 -17.05 15.32
C GLU A 160 39.94 -16.99 14.13
N THR A 161 39.47 -17.34 12.94
CA THR A 161 40.21 -17.28 11.67
C THR A 161 40.33 -15.86 11.11
N GLY A 162 39.81 -14.86 11.81
CA GLY A 162 39.66 -13.50 11.33
C GLY A 162 38.40 -13.29 10.48
N GLY A 163 37.91 -12.05 10.47
CA GLY A 163 36.68 -11.67 9.78
C GLY A 163 35.42 -11.88 10.61
N TRP A 164 34.28 -11.88 9.92
CA TRP A 164 32.95 -11.84 10.52
C TRP A 164 32.12 -13.09 10.19
N LEU A 165 31.30 -13.52 11.14
CA LEU A 165 30.39 -14.65 10.97
C LEU A 165 29.34 -14.39 9.88
N ILE A 166 28.81 -13.17 9.81
CA ILE A 166 27.79 -12.80 8.82
C ILE A 166 28.31 -11.68 7.94
N GLY A 167 28.31 -11.90 6.62
CA GLY A 167 28.65 -10.89 5.63
C GLY A 167 27.72 -9.67 5.72
N ASP A 168 28.20 -8.50 5.32
CA ASP A 168 27.38 -7.29 5.31
C ASP A 168 26.42 -7.24 4.10
N GLU A 169 26.89 -7.74 2.96
CA GLU A 169 26.09 -7.83 1.74
C GLU A 169 25.01 -8.91 1.86
N VAL A 170 23.76 -8.52 1.63
CA VAL A 170 22.60 -9.37 1.48
C VAL A 170 22.11 -9.22 0.05
N THR A 171 22.10 -10.31 -0.71
CA THR A 171 21.46 -10.32 -2.03
C THR A 171 19.98 -10.63 -1.84
N LEU A 172 19.11 -9.75 -2.32
CA LEU A 172 17.68 -9.95 -2.46
C LEU A 172 17.42 -10.66 -3.79
N GLU A 173 16.58 -11.68 -3.79
CA GLU A 173 16.19 -12.47 -4.96
C GLU A 173 14.65 -12.38 -5.08
N ILE A 174 14.15 -11.81 -6.18
CA ILE A 174 12.73 -11.53 -6.37
C ILE A 174 12.25 -12.30 -7.59
N GLU A 175 11.23 -13.12 -7.40
CA GLU A 175 10.42 -13.68 -8.47
C GLU A 175 8.99 -13.18 -8.26
N ALA A 176 8.49 -12.37 -9.17
CA ALA A 176 7.19 -11.72 -9.04
C ALA A 176 6.23 -12.20 -10.14
N SER A 177 5.05 -12.65 -9.72
CA SER A 177 3.91 -12.89 -10.60
C SER A 177 2.76 -12.00 -10.13
N ALA A 178 2.23 -11.18 -11.02
CA ALA A 178 1.16 -10.24 -10.68
C ALA A 178 -0.05 -10.41 -11.60
N VAL A 179 -1.23 -10.32 -11.01
CA VAL A 179 -2.52 -10.45 -11.68
C VAL A 179 -3.14 -9.08 -11.88
N LYS A 180 -3.52 -8.76 -13.11
CA LYS A 180 -4.27 -7.54 -13.42
C LYS A 180 -5.61 -7.57 -12.71
N LYS A 181 -5.95 -6.48 -12.04
CA LYS A 181 -7.30 -6.23 -11.55
C LYS A 181 -8.05 -5.49 -12.63
N GLY A 182 -9.23 -6.02 -12.99
CA GLY A 182 -10.19 -5.25 -13.77
C GLY A 182 -10.46 -3.92 -13.07
N SER A 183 -10.85 -2.89 -13.83
CA SER A 183 -11.26 -1.58 -13.31
C SER A 183 -12.60 -1.64 -12.57
N ALA A 184 -12.78 -2.63 -11.70
CA ALA A 184 -13.89 -2.72 -10.78
C ALA A 184 -13.41 -2.11 -9.46
N LEU A 185 -13.90 -0.90 -9.17
CA LEU A 185 -14.25 -0.55 -7.80
C LEU A 185 -14.99 -1.75 -7.18
N PRO A 186 -14.78 -2.07 -5.89
CA PRO A 186 -15.51 -3.17 -5.24
C PRO A 186 -16.99 -3.00 -5.56
N ASP A 187 -17.59 -4.05 -6.13
CA ASP A 187 -18.97 -4.06 -6.56
C ASP A 187 -19.84 -3.46 -5.45
N GLU A 188 -20.49 -2.33 -5.70
CA GLU A 188 -21.68 -1.99 -4.94
C GLU A 188 -22.64 -3.15 -5.14
N GLU A 189 -22.87 -3.90 -4.07
CA GLU A 189 -23.94 -4.87 -3.98
C GLU A 189 -25.22 -4.22 -4.55
N PRO A 190 -25.81 -4.77 -5.62
CA PRO A 190 -26.95 -4.12 -6.26
C PRO A 190 -28.09 -4.01 -5.24
N PRO A 191 -28.74 -2.83 -5.12
CA PRO A 191 -29.81 -2.66 -4.14
C PRO A 191 -30.91 -3.69 -4.42
N GLY A 192 -31.24 -4.43 -3.36
CA GLY A 192 -32.01 -5.67 -3.42
C GLY A 192 -33.24 -5.60 -4.33
N ARG A 193 -33.40 -6.63 -5.16
CA ARG A 193 -34.70 -6.96 -5.72
C ARG A 193 -35.62 -7.36 -4.56
N ARG A 194 -36.47 -6.44 -4.12
CA ARG A 194 -37.71 -6.82 -3.45
C ARG A 194 -38.50 -7.66 -4.44
N THR A 195 -38.66 -8.94 -4.15
CA THR A 195 -39.71 -9.76 -4.73
C THR A 195 -41.05 -9.13 -4.33
N GLN A 196 -41.67 -8.39 -5.25
CA GLN A 196 -43.12 -8.30 -5.29
C GLN A 196 -43.59 -9.64 -5.82
N ASP A 197 -44.29 -10.40 -4.98
CA ASP A 197 -45.41 -11.28 -5.31
C ASP A 197 -45.75 -12.12 -4.06
N ALA A 198 -46.71 -11.62 -3.27
CA ALA A 198 -47.67 -12.41 -2.48
C ALA A 198 -48.62 -11.47 -1.69
N GLU A 199 -49.57 -10.86 -2.40
CA GLU A 199 -50.96 -10.70 -1.95
C GLU A 199 -51.56 -12.13 -1.90
N ALA A 200 -52.47 -12.59 -1.03
CA ALA A 200 -53.39 -12.00 -0.08
C ALA A 200 -53.91 -13.13 0.85
N ALA A 201 -54.27 -12.82 2.10
CA ALA A 201 -55.42 -13.43 2.78
C ALA A 201 -55.78 -12.62 4.03
N ALA A 202 -57.03 -12.19 4.11
CA ALA A 202 -57.64 -11.30 5.09
C ALA A 202 -58.22 -12.05 6.30
N ASP A 203 -58.38 -11.38 7.46
CA ASP A 203 -59.69 -11.10 8.10
C ASP A 203 -59.55 -10.10 9.31
N PRO A 204 -60.61 -9.34 9.70
CA PRO A 204 -60.54 -8.10 10.52
C PRO A 204 -61.21 -8.16 11.93
N ALA A 205 -61.33 -6.97 12.55
CA ALA A 205 -62.10 -6.54 13.76
C ALA A 205 -61.32 -6.56 15.10
N ASP A 206 -61.02 -5.44 15.76
CA ASP A 206 -61.82 -4.39 16.43
C ASP A 206 -62.06 -4.69 17.92
N GLU A 207 -61.60 -3.79 18.80
CA GLU A 207 -62.29 -3.25 19.99
C GLU A 207 -61.34 -2.62 21.04
N GLY A 208 -61.63 -1.38 21.45
CA GLY A 208 -61.69 -1.04 22.88
C GLY A 208 -60.52 -0.31 23.57
N ARG A 209 -60.53 1.04 23.50
CA ARG A 209 -59.89 1.96 24.48
C ARG A 209 -60.72 1.99 25.80
N PRO A 210 -60.25 2.44 26.99
CA PRO A 210 -60.00 3.89 27.22
C PRO A 210 -58.96 4.33 28.30
N ALA A 211 -58.39 5.52 28.05
CA ALA A 211 -58.11 6.70 28.91
C ALA A 211 -57.70 6.64 30.41
N ARG A 212 -56.72 7.50 30.76
CA ARG A 212 -56.69 8.57 31.82
C ARG A 212 -55.31 9.26 31.74
N ARG A 213 -55.14 10.53 31.32
CA ARG A 213 -55.49 11.87 31.86
C ARG A 213 -54.70 12.29 33.10
N SER A 214 -54.10 13.49 32.97
CA SER A 214 -53.68 14.46 34.01
C SER A 214 -52.18 14.45 34.36
N LEU A 215 -51.45 15.57 34.53
CA LEU A 215 -51.67 17.02 34.43
C LEU A 215 -50.25 17.64 34.64
N GLU A 216 -49.80 18.55 33.79
CA GLU A 216 -48.85 19.62 34.20
C GLU A 216 -49.64 20.65 35.06
N PRO A 217 -49.02 21.58 35.84
CA PRO A 217 -48.42 22.81 35.26
C PRO A 217 -47.25 23.52 36.02
N GLU A 218 -46.48 24.33 35.27
CA GLU A 218 -46.07 25.76 35.51
C GLU A 218 -45.21 26.13 36.76
N ALA A 219 -44.31 27.12 36.78
CA ALA A 219 -43.73 28.08 35.81
C ALA A 219 -42.66 28.97 36.52
N SER A 220 -41.95 29.78 35.70
CA SER A 220 -41.55 31.20 35.99
C SER A 220 -40.33 31.43 36.92
N THR A 221 -39.40 32.40 36.76
CA THR A 221 -39.33 33.71 36.06
C THR A 221 -37.92 34.32 36.15
N GLY A 222 -37.60 35.26 35.23
CA GLY A 222 -36.69 36.43 35.43
C GLY A 222 -35.25 36.27 34.89
N SER A 223 -34.75 36.94 33.84
CA SER A 223 -34.78 38.31 33.28
C SER A 223 -33.91 39.37 34.01
N ALA A 224 -32.84 39.85 33.33
CA ALA A 224 -32.63 41.25 32.89
C ALA A 224 -31.18 41.82 33.01
N GLY A 225 -30.79 42.61 32.00
CA GLY A 225 -29.77 43.69 32.02
C GLY A 225 -28.55 43.44 31.10
N GLU A 226 -28.40 43.92 29.86
CA GLU A 226 -28.40 45.27 29.21
C GLU A 226 -27.03 45.97 29.08
N GLY A 227 -26.82 46.58 27.89
CA GLY A 227 -25.79 47.58 27.52
C GLY A 227 -24.75 47.04 26.53
N GLY A 228 -24.77 47.32 25.21
CA GLY A 228 -24.60 48.61 24.49
C GLY A 228 -23.21 48.59 23.80
N THR A 229 -22.89 49.04 22.58
CA THR A 229 -23.53 49.84 21.53
C THR A 229 -22.64 49.80 20.25
N VAL A 230 -23.28 49.77 19.07
CA VAL A 230 -22.91 50.23 17.71
C VAL A 230 -21.45 50.45 17.23
N SER A 231 -21.14 49.93 16.03
CA SER A 231 -20.73 50.77 14.88
C SER A 231 -20.86 50.03 13.55
N ALA A 232 -21.46 50.68 12.56
CA ALA A 232 -21.73 50.19 11.21
C ALA A 232 -20.76 50.82 10.20
N SER A 233 -20.35 50.08 9.16
CA SER A 233 -19.92 50.63 7.86
C SER A 233 -19.75 49.53 6.80
N GLN A 234 -20.53 49.64 5.72
CA GLN A 234 -20.32 49.14 4.35
C GLN A 234 -21.10 50.11 3.44
N PRO A 235 -20.89 50.19 2.10
CA PRO A 235 -20.03 49.37 1.24
C PRO A 235 -19.20 50.14 0.19
N ALA A 236 -18.30 49.45 -0.52
CA ALA A 236 -17.85 49.85 -1.86
C ALA A 236 -17.34 48.64 -2.65
N ALA A 237 -17.80 48.52 -3.90
CA ALA A 237 -17.26 47.72 -4.99
C ALA A 237 -17.55 48.51 -6.29
N PRO A 238 -16.99 48.21 -7.48
CA PRO A 238 -15.90 47.27 -7.81
C PRO A 238 -14.78 47.92 -8.66
N GLU A 239 -13.61 47.28 -8.78
CA GLU A 239 -12.72 47.49 -9.94
C GLU A 239 -12.24 46.16 -10.51
N VAL A 240 -12.36 46.07 -11.82
CA VAL A 240 -12.06 44.93 -12.69
C VAL A 240 -10.62 45.09 -13.17
N GLN A 241 -9.76 44.10 -12.92
CA GLN A 241 -8.51 43.93 -13.67
C GLN A 241 -8.35 42.48 -14.12
N THR A 242 -8.62 42.32 -15.41
CA THR A 242 -8.03 41.42 -16.41
C THR A 242 -7.20 40.23 -15.90
N THR A 243 -7.72 39.06 -16.22
CA THR A 243 -7.06 37.76 -16.28
C THR A 243 -5.84 37.78 -17.19
N ASN A 244 -4.68 37.39 -16.68
CA ASN A 244 -3.64 36.71 -17.47
C ASN A 244 -3.36 35.36 -16.80
N SER A 245 -3.92 34.30 -17.40
CA SER A 245 -3.67 32.93 -17.01
C SER A 245 -2.33 32.48 -17.59
N GLU A 246 -1.28 32.46 -16.77
CA GLU A 246 -0.11 31.64 -17.04
C GLU A 246 -0.41 30.18 -16.65
N PRO A 247 0.05 29.18 -17.42
CA PRO A 247 -0.19 27.79 -17.10
C PRO A 247 0.56 27.41 -15.81
N GLN A 248 -0.20 26.99 -14.80
CA GLN A 248 0.35 26.41 -13.59
C GLN A 248 1.13 25.15 -13.95
N THR A 249 2.46 25.25 -13.89
CA THR A 249 3.35 24.09 -13.78
C THR A 249 2.99 23.36 -12.51
N THR A 250 2.34 22.20 -12.64
CA THR A 250 2.13 21.27 -11.53
C THR A 250 3.48 20.86 -10.96
N THR A 251 3.75 21.22 -9.72
CA THR A 251 4.92 20.77 -8.96
C THR A 251 4.99 19.23 -9.00
N PRO A 252 6.14 18.62 -9.36
CA PRO A 252 6.28 17.16 -9.47
C PRO A 252 5.77 16.38 -8.23
N GLY A 253 5.91 16.98 -7.04
CA GLY A 253 5.47 16.37 -5.77
C GLY A 253 3.97 16.12 -5.65
N SER A 254 3.08 16.90 -6.29
CA SER A 254 1.63 16.72 -6.10
C SER A 254 1.10 15.46 -6.81
N VAL A 255 1.72 15.08 -7.92
CA VAL A 255 1.33 13.91 -8.71
C VAL A 255 1.86 12.64 -8.05
N GLU A 256 3.09 12.68 -7.54
CA GLU A 256 3.70 11.57 -6.79
C GLU A 256 2.94 11.29 -5.48
N GLU A 257 2.61 12.32 -4.70
CA GLU A 257 1.78 12.20 -3.49
C GLU A 257 0.38 11.65 -3.78
N THR A 258 -0.22 12.01 -4.92
CA THR A 258 -1.54 11.53 -5.32
C THR A 258 -1.51 10.03 -5.67
N ARG A 259 -0.48 9.57 -6.36
CA ARG A 259 -0.30 8.15 -6.75
C ARG A 259 0.05 7.26 -5.58
N ILE A 260 1.02 7.67 -4.77
CA ILE A 260 1.36 6.96 -3.52
C ILE A 260 0.15 6.99 -2.58
N GLY A 261 -0.54 8.12 -2.47
CA GLY A 261 -1.76 8.26 -1.67
C GLY A 261 -2.90 7.37 -2.16
N PHE A 262 -3.00 7.11 -3.47
CA PHE A 262 -3.94 6.13 -4.03
C PHE A 262 -3.56 4.69 -3.61
N LEU A 263 -2.31 4.28 -3.81
CA LEU A 263 -1.84 2.94 -3.40
C LEU A 263 -1.92 2.72 -1.88
N ARG A 264 -1.55 3.72 -1.07
CA ARG A 264 -1.67 3.67 0.40
C ARG A 264 -3.13 3.58 0.86
N ARG A 265 -4.07 4.20 0.14
CA ARG A 265 -5.51 4.07 0.44
C ARG A 265 -6.05 2.68 0.09
N LEU A 266 -5.53 2.02 -0.94
CA LEU A 266 -5.86 0.63 -1.27
C LEU A 266 -5.42 -0.33 -0.17
N VAL A 267 -4.21 -0.16 0.39
CA VAL A 267 -3.70 -1.07 1.44
C VAL A 267 -4.40 -0.91 2.80
N ARG A 268 -4.91 0.27 3.17
CA ARG A 268 -5.67 0.43 4.43
C ARG A 268 -7.07 -0.18 4.42
N ARG A 269 -7.56 -0.66 3.27
CA ARG A 269 -8.92 -1.20 3.10
C ARG A 269 -8.97 -2.72 2.90
N GLY A 270 -7.83 -3.41 2.86
CA GLY A 270 -7.73 -4.87 2.84
C GLY A 270 -7.28 -5.41 4.19
#